data_AF-A0A2V7CIP6-F1
#
_entry.id   AF-A0A2V7CIP6-F1
#
_cell.length_a   1.000
_cell.length_b   1.000
_cell.length_c   1.000
_cell.angle_alpha   90.00
_cell.angle_beta   90.00
_cell.angle_gamma   90.00
#
_symmetry.space_group_name_H-M   'P 1'
#
loop_
_entity.id
_entity.type
_entity.pdbx_description
1 polymer ?
#
loop_
_entity_poly.entity_id
_entity_poly.type
_entity_poly.pdbx_seq_one_letter_code
_entity_poly.pdbx_strand_id
1 'polypeptide(L)'
;MSEIDDSPAARLRAAERYLSAAPIRLLVEDMLNLMERQIPADKASVFARVRRAVPNESLREAFAKGMTKYLSVKELDALTSFASTPEGRSALGKMSSVMSEFNQALVAEMQSALEKTRSEAQPGGTA
;
A
#
# COMPACT_ATOMS: atom_id res chain seq x y z
N MET A 1 31.04 0.76 18.83
CA MET A 1 29.96 0.81 17.81
C MET A 1 29.75 2.28 17.47
N SER A 2 29.79 2.65 16.19
CA SER A 2 29.49 4.03 15.81
C SER A 2 28.00 4.30 16.01
N GLU A 3 27.64 5.39 16.68
CA GLU A 3 26.26 5.89 16.63
C GLU A 3 25.91 6.23 15.19
N ILE A 4 24.73 5.82 14.76
CA ILE A 4 24.19 6.15 13.44
C ILE A 4 23.55 7.53 13.56
N ASP A 5 23.96 8.47 12.70
CA ASP A 5 23.31 9.78 12.55
C ASP A 5 21.85 9.57 12.10
N ASP A 6 20.91 9.94 12.96
CA ASP A 6 19.48 9.82 12.73
C ASP A 6 18.79 11.18 12.50
N SER A 7 19.55 12.16 12.02
CA SER A 7 19.04 13.49 11.63
C SER A 7 17.99 13.40 10.50
N PRO A 8 17.10 14.40 10.37
CA PRO A 8 16.10 14.43 9.29
C PRO A 8 16.72 14.28 7.88
N ALA A 9 17.88 14.91 7.65
CA ALA A 9 18.59 14.79 6.38
C ALA A 9 19.16 13.38 6.16
N ALA A 10 19.65 12.71 7.21
CA ALA A 10 20.13 11.34 7.12
C ALA A 10 19.00 10.35 6.84
N ARG A 11 17.84 10.51 7.51
CA ARG A 11 16.63 9.71 7.26
C ARG A 11 16.13 9.89 5.83
N LEU A 12 16.13 11.11 5.29
CA LEU A 12 15.72 11.37 3.91
C LEU A 12 16.62 10.63 2.92
N ARG A 13 17.95 10.72 3.06
CA ARG A 13 18.89 9.98 2.22
C ARG A 13 18.69 8.46 2.32
N ALA A 14 18.40 7.95 3.52
CA ALA A 14 18.13 6.52 3.72
C ALA A 14 16.81 6.07 3.06
N ALA A 15 15.76 6.89 3.17
CA ALA A 15 14.48 6.67 2.52
C ALA A 15 14.63 6.66 0.99
N GLU A 16 15.41 7.58 0.41
CA GLU A 16 15.69 7.61 -1.03
C GLU A 16 16.44 6.36 -1.53
N ARG A 17 17.39 5.84 -0.74
CA ARG A 17 18.06 4.57 -1.03
C ARG A 17 17.06 3.41 -1.06
N TYR A 18 16.23 3.29 -0.02
CA TYR A 18 15.17 2.28 0.04
C TYR A 18 14.23 2.36 -1.17
N LEU A 19 13.76 3.57 -1.49
CA LEU A 19 12.88 3.84 -2.62
C LEU A 19 13.49 3.52 -3.99
N SER A 20 14.81 3.38 -4.07
CA SER A 20 15.54 3.03 -5.29
C SER A 20 15.77 1.51 -5.39
N ALA A 21 15.83 0.81 -4.25
CA ALA A 21 15.96 -0.65 -4.18
C ALA A 21 14.59 -1.36 -4.25
N ALA A 22 13.56 -0.79 -3.60
CA ALA A 22 12.24 -1.37 -3.50
C ALA A 22 11.42 -1.16 -4.79
N PRO A 23 10.57 -2.13 -5.18
CA PRO A 23 9.71 -2.00 -6.36
C PRO A 23 8.48 -1.12 -6.08
N ILE A 24 8.68 0.13 -5.63
CA ILE A 24 7.62 1.08 -5.23
C ILE A 24 6.61 1.31 -6.36
N ARG A 25 7.05 1.25 -7.61
CA ARG A 25 6.15 1.32 -8.77
C ARG A 25 5.09 0.22 -8.74
N LEU A 26 5.45 -1.01 -8.37
CA LEU A 26 4.48 -2.11 -8.26
C LEU A 26 3.45 -1.81 -7.17
N LEU A 27 3.87 -1.29 -6.02
CA LEU A 27 2.94 -0.91 -4.95
C LEU A 27 1.90 0.13 -5.43
N VAL A 28 2.35 1.17 -6.14
CA VAL A 28 1.46 2.20 -6.69
C VAL A 28 0.53 1.61 -7.76
N GLU A 29 1.06 0.82 -8.69
CA GLU A 29 0.28 0.15 -9.73
C GLU A 29 -0.80 -0.77 -9.14
N ASP A 30 -0.48 -1.51 -8.08
CA ASP A 30 -1.42 -2.41 -7.41
C ASP A 30 -2.53 -1.66 -6.66
N MET A 31 -2.20 -0.51 -6.05
CA MET A 31 -3.21 0.38 -5.46
C MET A 31 -4.15 0.94 -6.53
N LEU A 32 -3.60 1.39 -7.67
CA LEU A 32 -4.40 1.89 -8.79
C LEU A 32 -5.27 0.78 -9.39
N ASN A 33 -4.76 -0.45 -9.51
CA ASN A 33 -5.51 -1.62 -9.95
C ASN A 33 -6.67 -1.95 -8.99
N LEU A 34 -6.44 -1.85 -7.68
CA LEU A 34 -7.49 -2.03 -6.68
C LEU A 34 -8.59 -0.98 -6.80
N MET A 35 -8.21 0.29 -7.01
CA MET A 35 -9.17 1.38 -7.24
C MET A 35 -9.98 1.15 -8.52
N GLU A 36 -9.32 0.75 -9.61
CA GLU A 36 -9.96 0.48 -10.91
C GLU A 36 -11.08 -0.56 -10.81
N ARG A 37 -10.89 -1.61 -10.02
CA ARG A 37 -11.90 -2.66 -9.78
C ARG A 37 -13.19 -2.14 -9.13
N GLN A 38 -13.14 -0.98 -8.48
CA GLN A 38 -14.28 -0.34 -7.86
C GLN A 38 -14.94 0.72 -8.77
N ILE A 39 -14.36 1.00 -9.95
CA ILE A 39 -14.89 2.00 -10.88
C ILE A 39 -15.96 1.36 -11.78
N PRO A 40 -17.16 1.96 -11.87
CA PRO A 40 -18.17 1.56 -12.84
C PRO A 40 -17.67 1.57 -14.29
N ALA A 41 -18.15 0.64 -15.13
CA ALA A 41 -17.65 0.44 -16.48
C ALA A 41 -17.79 1.70 -17.37
N ASP A 42 -18.84 2.49 -17.20
CA ASP A 42 -19.07 3.76 -17.89
C ASP A 42 -18.03 4.84 -17.55
N LYS A 43 -17.29 4.67 -16.45
CA LYS A 43 -16.24 5.59 -15.99
C LYS A 43 -14.82 5.09 -16.22
N ALA A 44 -14.64 3.88 -16.76
CA ALA A 44 -13.32 3.28 -16.99
C ALA A 44 -12.40 4.15 -17.86
N SER A 45 -12.93 4.75 -18.93
CA SER A 45 -12.15 5.62 -19.82
C SER A 45 -11.64 6.90 -19.12
N VAL A 46 -12.44 7.46 -18.21
CA VAL A 46 -12.05 8.63 -17.40
C VAL A 46 -10.98 8.23 -16.39
N PHE A 47 -11.16 7.10 -15.70
CA PHE A 47 -10.17 6.59 -14.76
C PHE A 47 -8.82 6.33 -15.44
N ALA A 48 -8.81 5.73 -16.63
CA ALA A 48 -7.58 5.52 -17.39
C ALA A 48 -6.84 6.83 -17.71
N ARG A 49 -7.55 7.93 -18.02
CA ARG A 49 -6.92 9.24 -18.21
C ARG A 49 -6.38 9.81 -16.91
N VAL A 50 -7.14 9.68 -15.82
CA VAL A 50 -6.72 10.15 -14.48
C VAL A 50 -5.47 9.39 -14.05
N ARG A 51 -5.44 8.06 -14.17
CA ARG A 51 -4.30 7.19 -13.85
C ARG A 51 -3.02 7.66 -14.54
N ARG A 52 -3.08 8.00 -15.84
CA ARG A 52 -1.92 8.52 -16.59
C ARG A 52 -1.47 9.91 -16.14
N ALA A 53 -2.37 10.70 -15.57
CA ALA A 53 -2.08 12.03 -15.06
C ALA A 53 -1.57 12.03 -13.61
N VAL A 54 -1.60 10.88 -12.91
CA VAL A 54 -1.06 10.77 -11.54
C VAL A 54 0.46 10.95 -11.59
N PRO A 55 1.01 11.99 -10.94
CA PRO A 55 2.45 12.23 -10.95
C PRO A 55 3.16 11.22 -10.05
N ASN A 56 3.99 10.38 -10.66
CA ASN A 56 4.80 9.40 -9.92
C ASN A 56 5.75 10.06 -8.90
N GLU A 57 6.25 11.26 -9.19
CA GLU A 57 7.21 11.94 -8.32
C GLU A 57 6.57 12.46 -7.03
N SER A 58 5.40 13.10 -7.10
CA SER A 58 4.72 13.61 -5.90
C SER A 58 4.30 12.49 -4.95
N LEU A 59 3.94 11.31 -5.48
CA LEU A 59 3.68 10.12 -4.67
C LEU A 59 4.95 9.59 -4.01
N ARG A 60 6.07 9.57 -4.75
CA ARG A 60 7.38 9.18 -4.23
C ARG A 60 7.82 10.08 -3.08
N GLU A 61 7.68 11.40 -3.22
CA GLU A 61 7.98 12.39 -2.18
C GLU A 61 7.09 12.20 -0.94
N ALA A 62 5.78 12.01 -1.14
CA ALA A 62 4.86 11.77 -0.03
C ALA A 62 5.21 10.50 0.74
N PHE A 63 5.60 9.44 0.03
CA PHE A 63 6.04 8.18 0.65
C PHE A 63 7.37 8.35 1.39
N ALA A 64 8.35 9.04 0.78
CA ALA A 64 9.62 9.38 1.44
C ALA A 64 9.38 10.14 2.74
N LYS A 65 8.54 11.18 2.70
CA LYS A 65 8.16 11.97 3.87
C LYS A 65 7.54 11.11 4.97
N GLY A 66 6.60 10.22 4.61
CA GLY A 66 6.02 9.26 5.55
C GLY A 66 7.10 8.40 6.22
N MET A 67 7.98 7.79 5.43
CA MET A 67 9.07 6.96 5.94
C MET A 67 9.99 7.71 6.90
N THR A 68 10.46 8.91 6.53
CA THR A 68 11.35 9.71 7.41
C THR A 68 10.71 10.15 8.73
N LYS A 69 9.38 10.22 8.78
CA LYS A 69 8.62 10.58 9.98
C LYS A 69 8.53 9.41 10.97
N TYR A 70 8.40 8.19 10.47
CA TYR A 70 8.11 7.01 11.29
C TYR A 70 9.29 6.05 11.46
N LEU A 71 10.31 6.13 10.59
CA LEU A 71 11.44 5.21 10.56
C LEU A 71 12.76 5.96 10.78
N SER A 72 13.63 5.34 11.57
CA SER A 72 15.03 5.73 11.74
C SER A 72 15.89 5.32 10.54
N VAL A 73 17.08 5.90 10.44
CA VAL A 73 18.09 5.49 9.45
C VAL A 73 18.38 4.00 9.54
N LYS A 74 18.51 3.45 10.75
CA LYS A 74 18.82 2.02 10.96
C LYS A 74 17.71 1.11 10.40
N GLU A 75 16.45 1.48 10.60
CA GLU A 75 15.31 0.70 10.07
C GLU A 75 15.23 0.82 8.55
N LEU A 76 15.45 2.01 7.99
CA LEU A 76 15.49 2.24 6.54
C LEU A 76 16.64 1.49 5.86
N ASP A 77 17.81 1.42 6.50
CA ASP A 77 18.95 0.67 5.98
C ASP A 77 18.72 -0.85 6.07
N ALA A 78 18.05 -1.33 7.12
CA ALA A 78 17.64 -2.74 7.22
C ALA A 78 16.63 -3.12 6.13
N LEU A 79 15.62 -2.27 5.91
CA LEU A 79 14.66 -2.42 4.81
C LEU A 79 15.36 -2.40 3.45
N THR A 80 16.32 -1.50 3.24
CA THR A 80 17.09 -1.41 2.01
C THR A 80 17.93 -2.66 1.78
N SER A 81 18.58 -3.17 2.83
CA SER A 81 19.39 -4.40 2.76
C SER A 81 18.53 -5.61 2.37
N PHE A 82 17.36 -5.76 2.99
CA PHE A 82 16.40 -6.79 2.62
C PHE A 82 15.91 -6.61 1.17
N ALA A 83 15.48 -5.40 0.80
CA ALA A 83 15.02 -5.08 -0.54
C ALA A 83 16.11 -5.21 -1.63
N SER A 84 17.38 -5.35 -1.25
CA SER A 84 18.48 -5.53 -2.21
C SER A 84 18.75 -7.00 -2.53
N THR A 85 18.22 -7.95 -1.76
CA THR A 85 18.36 -9.38 -2.06
C THR A 85 17.38 -9.83 -3.15
N PRO A 86 17.69 -10.89 -3.93
CA PRO A 86 16.74 -11.46 -4.87
C PRO A 86 15.41 -11.85 -4.21
N GLU A 87 15.48 -12.49 -3.05
CA GLU A 87 14.32 -12.95 -2.28
C GLU A 87 13.50 -11.77 -1.75
N GLY A 88 14.15 -10.75 -1.20
CA GLY A 88 13.48 -9.57 -0.67
C GLY A 88 12.77 -8.76 -1.75
N ARG A 89 13.36 -8.60 -2.92
CA ARG A 89 12.67 -8.00 -4.08
C ARG A 89 11.46 -8.80 -4.52
N SER A 90 11.62 -10.12 -4.64
CA SER A 90 10.51 -11.02 -4.98
C SER A 90 9.39 -10.95 -3.93
N ALA A 91 9.73 -10.97 -2.65
CA ALA A 91 8.76 -10.90 -1.56
C ALA A 91 8.00 -9.57 -1.55
N LEU A 92 8.70 -8.44 -1.67
CA LEU A 92 8.07 -7.11 -1.74
C LEU A 92 7.15 -6.98 -2.96
N GLY A 93 7.55 -7.53 -4.12
CA GLY A 93 6.72 -7.53 -5.33
C GLY A 93 5.48 -8.42 -5.23
N LYS A 94 5.47 -9.43 -4.35
CA LYS A 94 4.32 -10.32 -4.11
C LYS A 94 3.43 -9.85 -2.96
N MET A 95 3.95 -8.98 -2.08
CA MET A 95 3.25 -8.55 -0.87
C MET A 95 1.95 -7.80 -1.19
N SER A 96 1.90 -7.07 -2.31
CA SER A 96 0.70 -6.41 -2.78
C SER A 96 -0.42 -7.40 -3.15
N SER A 97 -0.09 -8.50 -3.82
CA SER A 97 -1.03 -9.59 -4.10
C SER A 97 -1.55 -10.23 -2.81
N VAL A 98 -0.65 -10.53 -1.86
CA VAL A 98 -1.02 -11.06 -0.54
C VAL A 98 -2.00 -10.12 0.18
N MET A 99 -1.70 -8.82 0.19
CA MET A 99 -2.60 -7.82 0.80
C MET A 99 -3.91 -7.66 0.04
N SER A 100 -3.92 -7.83 -1.29
CA SER A 100 -5.13 -7.80 -2.10
C SER A 100 -6.06 -8.96 -1.80
N GLU A 101 -5.51 -10.18 -1.66
CA GLU A 101 -6.26 -11.37 -1.26
C GLU A 101 -6.81 -11.22 0.16
N PHE A 102 -5.99 -10.72 1.08
CA PHE A 102 -6.43 -10.42 2.45
C PHE A 102 -7.58 -9.41 2.49
N ASN A 103 -7.48 -8.29 1.77
CA ASN A 103 -8.52 -7.27 1.73
C ASN A 103 -9.84 -7.81 1.15
N GLN A 104 -9.78 -8.68 0.15
CA GLN A 104 -10.98 -9.33 -0.41
C GLN A 104 -11.66 -10.23 0.61
N ALA A 105 -10.89 -11.06 1.33
CA ALA A 105 -11.41 -11.88 2.40
C ALA A 105 -12.03 -11.02 3.51
N LEU A 106 -11.37 -9.93 3.90
CA LEU A 106 -11.88 -9.00 4.91
C LEU A 106 -13.22 -8.38 4.50
N VAL A 107 -13.36 -7.91 3.26
CA VAL A 107 -14.62 -7.34 2.76
C VAL A 107 -15.73 -8.40 2.74
N ALA A 108 -15.44 -9.63 2.31
CA ALA A 108 -16.43 -10.72 2.29
C ALA A 108 -16.94 -11.05 3.71
N GLU A 109 -16.02 -11.14 4.69
CA GLU A 109 -16.39 -11.36 6.10
C GLU A 109 -17.23 -10.21 6.66
N MET A 110 -16.88 -8.96 6.34
CA MET A 110 -17.68 -7.80 6.74
C MET A 110 -19.09 -7.82 6.15
N GLN A 111 -19.24 -8.20 4.87
CA GLN A 111 -20.55 -8.31 4.22
C GLN A 111 -21.41 -9.41 4.86
N SER A 112 -20.82 -10.59 5.09
CA SER A 112 -21.49 -11.69 5.80
C SER A 112 -21.94 -11.29 7.20
N ALA A 113 -21.10 -10.56 7.95
CA ALA A 113 -21.45 -10.05 9.27
C ALA A 113 -22.63 -9.05 9.21
N LEU A 114 -22.62 -8.12 8.25
CA LEU A 114 -23.70 -7.15 8.07
C LEU A 114 -25.04 -7.82 7.72
N GLU A 115 -25.03 -8.85 6.88
CA GLU A 115 -26.22 -9.62 6.52
C GLU A 115 -26.79 -10.37 7.73
N LYS A 116 -25.94 -11.03 8.53
CA LYS A 116 -26.35 -11.70 9.76
C LYS A 116 -26.99 -10.71 10.74
N THR A 117 -26.34 -9.58 11.02
CA THR A 117 -26.89 -8.55 11.91
C THR A 117 -28.22 -8.00 11.40
N ARG A 118 -28.37 -7.81 10.09
CA ARG A 118 -29.64 -7.37 9.48
C ARG A 118 -30.74 -8.41 9.62
N SER A 119 -30.41 -9.70 9.49
CA SER A 119 -31.36 -10.80 9.66
C SER A 119 -31.80 -11.01 11.10
N GLU A 120 -30.89 -10.80 12.06
CA GLU A 120 -31.16 -10.87 13.50
C GLU A 120 -32.00 -9.68 14.00
N ALA A 121 -31.88 -8.52 13.35
CA ALA A 121 -32.68 -7.32 13.64
C ALA A 121 -34.13 -7.38 13.12
N GLN A 122 -34.53 -8.45 12.43
CA GLN A 122 -35.93 -8.75 12.09
C GLN A 122 -36.50 -9.95 12.87
N PRO A 123 -36.81 -9.82 14.18
CA PRO A 123 -37.72 -10.73 14.84
C PRO A 123 -39.14 -10.14 14.87
N GLY A 124 -40.10 -10.75 14.17
CA GLY A 124 -41.51 -10.71 14.58
C GLY A 124 -42.44 -9.63 14.01
N GLY A 125 -42.31 -9.24 12.74
CA GLY A 125 -43.35 -8.47 12.05
C GLY A 125 -44.52 -9.34 11.57
N THR A 126 -45.26 -9.97 12.50
CA THR A 126 -46.57 -10.56 12.22
C THR A 126 -47.61 -9.81 13.05
N ALA A 127 -48.44 -9.03 12.38
CA ALA A 127 -49.75 -8.58 12.86
C ALA A 127 -50.82 -9.19 11.94
#